data_AF-A0AAD9Q7T9-F1
#
_entry.id   AF-A0AAD9Q7T9-F1
#
_cell.length_a   1.000
_cell.length_b   1.000
_cell.length_c   1.000
_cell.angle_alpha   90.00
_cell.angle_beta   90.00
_cell.angle_gamma   90.00
#
_symmetry.space_group_name_H-M   'P 1'
#
loop_
_entity.id
_entity.type
_entity.pdbx_description
1 polymer ?
#
loop_
_entity_poly.entity_id
_entity_poly.type
_entity_poly.pdbx_seq_one_letter_code
_entity_poly.pdbx_strand_id
1 'polypeptide(L)'
;MHKLSGRDRRTEGWAERERRWHVSTIITRATVKNKHEVDCFVHIFNNCTKNTFAVLSIIEDLLHKVKEEFSLVTSTYLRLDNGRR
;
A
#
# COMPACT_ATOMS: atom_id res chain seq x y z
N MET A 1 -17.05 -24.21 -0.28
CA MET A 1 -17.19 -22.97 -1.07
C MET A 1 -18.24 -22.11 -0.37
N HIS A 2 -17.84 -21.27 0.58
CA HIS A 2 -18.77 -20.47 1.37
C HIS A 2 -18.76 -19.02 0.89
N LYS A 3 -19.91 -18.60 0.37
CA LYS A 3 -20.22 -17.22 0.00
C LYS A 3 -20.48 -16.46 1.30
N LEU A 4 -19.55 -15.62 1.73
CA LEU A 4 -19.78 -14.69 2.84
C LEU A 4 -20.54 -13.47 2.30
N SER A 5 -21.87 -13.58 2.33
CA SER A 5 -22.78 -12.44 2.34
C SER A 5 -22.85 -11.93 3.78
N GLY A 6 -22.26 -10.78 4.03
CA GLY A 6 -22.24 -10.17 5.35
C GLY A 6 -21.51 -8.85 5.24
N ARG A 7 -22.27 -7.77 5.03
CA ARG A 7 -21.82 -6.40 5.29
C ARG A 7 -21.51 -6.36 6.79
N ASP A 8 -20.26 -6.62 7.13
CA ASP A 8 -19.81 -6.72 8.51
C ASP A 8 -19.98 -5.35 9.16
N ARG A 9 -20.84 -5.29 10.18
CA ARG A 9 -21.21 -4.10 10.97
C ARG A 9 -20.07 -3.74 11.93
N ARG A 10 -18.85 -3.67 11.38
CA ARG A 10 -17.59 -3.24 12.01
C ARG A 10 -16.64 -2.53 11.02
N THR A 11 -17.11 -2.24 9.80
CA THR A 11 -16.48 -1.24 8.92
C THR A 11 -17.24 0.08 9.01
N GLU A 12 -17.22 0.75 10.17
CA GLU A 12 -17.15 2.22 10.15
C GLU A 12 -15.77 2.55 9.58
N GLY A 13 -15.68 2.35 8.26
CA GLY A 13 -14.42 2.29 7.55
C GLY A 13 -13.80 3.67 7.49
N TRP A 14 -12.49 3.72 7.38
CA TRP A 14 -11.74 4.91 6.95
C TRP A 14 -12.28 5.56 5.66
N ALA A 15 -13.17 4.88 4.93
CA ALA A 15 -13.95 5.41 3.82
C ALA A 15 -15.00 6.47 4.22
N GLU A 16 -15.53 6.43 5.45
CA GLU A 16 -16.59 7.33 5.92
C GLU A 16 -16.03 8.64 6.53
N ARG A 17 -14.76 8.62 6.93
CA ARG A 17 -14.02 9.86 7.24
C ARG A 17 -13.45 10.37 5.92
N GLU A 18 -13.68 11.63 5.56
CA GLU A 18 -13.15 12.28 4.34
C GLU A 18 -11.60 12.37 4.26
N ARG A 19 -10.87 11.56 5.05
CA ARG A 19 -9.42 11.47 4.97
C ARG A 19 -9.04 10.74 3.70
N ARG A 20 -8.24 11.41 2.87
CA ARG A 20 -7.66 10.81 1.68
C ARG A 20 -6.59 9.83 2.14
N TRP A 21 -6.59 8.62 1.60
CA TRP A 21 -5.60 7.61 1.94
C TRP A 21 -5.11 6.88 0.70
N HIS A 22 -3.92 6.32 0.78
CA HIS A 22 -3.33 5.48 -0.24
C HIS A 22 -2.74 4.23 0.43
N VAL A 23 -2.90 3.07 -0.21
CA VAL A 23 -2.28 1.83 0.24
C VAL A 23 -1.22 1.44 -0.77
N SER A 24 0.00 1.25 -0.29
CA SER A 24 1.10 0.68 -1.05
C SER A 24 1.40 -0.72 -0.54
N THR A 25 1.75 -1.62 -1.46
CA THR A 25 2.06 -3.01 -1.12
C THR A 25 3.42 -3.37 -1.67
N ILE A 26 4.26 -3.96 -0.81
CA ILE A 26 5.56 -4.50 -1.19
C ILE A 26 5.46 -6.01 -1.13
N ILE A 27 5.95 -6.66 -2.19
CA ILE A 27 6.00 -8.12 -2.29
C ILE A 27 7.48 -8.49 -2.29
N THR A 28 7.93 -9.11 -1.21
CA THR A 28 9.29 -9.63 -1.09
C THR A 28 9.29 -11.15 -1.28
N ARG A 29 10.40 -11.68 -1.81
CA ARG A 29 10.59 -13.13 -1.94
C ARG A 29 11.54 -13.60 -0.84
N ALA A 30 11.02 -14.33 0.14
CA ALA A 30 11.83 -14.94 1.18
C ALA A 30 12.63 -16.12 0.58
N THR A 31 13.95 -15.96 0.46
CA THR A 31 14.87 -16.94 -0.14
C THR A 31 14.88 -18.27 0.60
N VAL A 32 14.68 -18.27 1.92
CA VAL A 32 14.78 -19.46 2.77
C VAL A 32 13.56 -20.39 2.67
N LYS A 33 12.38 -19.85 2.35
CA LYS A 33 11.11 -20.64 2.38
C LYS A 33 10.39 -20.71 1.04
N ASN A 34 10.92 -20.08 -0.02
CA ASN A 34 10.27 -19.91 -1.32
C ASN A 34 8.83 -19.38 -1.19
N LYS A 35 8.61 -18.54 -0.17
CA LYS A 35 7.34 -17.88 0.11
C LYS A 35 7.44 -16.41 -0.28
N HIS A 36 6.30 -15.86 -0.67
CA HIS A 36 6.16 -14.41 -0.85
C HIS A 36 5.66 -13.84 0.47
N GLU A 37 6.30 -12.78 0.92
CA GLU A 37 5.85 -11.96 2.04
C GLU A 37 5.31 -10.65 1.47
N VAL A 38 4.24 -10.16 2.09
CA VAL A 38 3.49 -9.00 1.61
C VAL A 38 3.34 -8.04 2.76
N ASP A 39 3.97 -6.87 2.63
CA ASP A 39 3.89 -5.78 3.58
C ASP A 39 3.06 -4.64 2.99
N CYS A 40 2.17 -4.08 3.82
CA CYS A 40 1.23 -3.04 3.42
C CYS A 40 1.50 -1.75 4.19
N PHE A 41 1.66 -0.65 3.46
CA PHE A 41 1.86 0.69 3.99
C PHE A 41 0.62 1.53 3.70
N VAL A 42 0.10 2.20 4.74
CA VAL A 42 -1.08 3.05 4.63
C VAL A 42 -0.64 4.51 4.84
N HIS A 43 -0.73 5.31 3.78
CA HIS A 43 -0.50 6.75 3.83
C HIS A 43 -1.82 7.47 4.05
N ILE A 44 -1.92 8.27 5.11
CA ILE A 44 -3.13 9.04 5.45
C ILE A 44 -2.81 10.52 5.28
N PHE A 45 -3.63 11.22 4.49
CA PHE A 45 -3.46 12.63 4.19
C PHE A 45 -4.55 13.47 4.87
N ASN A 46 -4.12 14.45 5.66
CA ASN A 46 -5.03 15.45 6.24
C ASN A 46 -5.51 16.46 5.19
N ASN A 47 -4.66 16.78 4.21
CA ASN A 47 -4.97 17.57 3.03
C ASN A 47 -4.13 17.02 1.88
N CYS A 48 -4.74 16.74 0.72
CA CYS A 48 -4.00 16.27 -0.45
C CYS A 48 -4.64 16.89 -1.68
N THR A 49 -3.96 17.81 -2.37
CA THR A 49 -4.36 18.20 -3.71
C THR A 49 -4.08 17.00 -4.63
N LYS A 50 -5.01 16.67 -5.55
CA LYS A 50 -4.82 15.57 -6.53
C LYS A 50 -3.74 15.98 -7.54
N ASN A 51 -2.51 15.99 -7.07
CA ASN A 51 -1.35 16.57 -7.69
C ASN A 51 -0.25 15.50 -7.68
N THR A 52 0.51 15.43 -8.78
CA THR A 52 1.72 14.61 -8.91
C THR A 52 2.64 14.68 -7.69
N PHE A 53 2.76 15.83 -7.01
CA PHE A 53 3.54 15.97 -5.79
C PHE A 53 3.12 15.00 -4.67
N ALA A 54 1.81 14.80 -4.45
CA ALA A 54 1.35 13.86 -3.42
C ALA A 54 1.72 12.41 -3.76
N VAL A 55 1.69 12.05 -5.04
CA VAL A 55 2.10 10.72 -5.51
C VAL A 55 3.61 10.52 -5.33
N LEU A 56 4.41 11.52 -5.67
CA LEU A 56 5.87 11.47 -5.49
C LEU A 56 6.24 11.34 -4.01
N SER A 57 5.60 12.09 -3.12
CA SER A 57 5.85 11.99 -1.67
C SER A 57 5.49 10.61 -1.10
N ILE A 58 4.44 9.95 -1.60
CA ILE A 58 4.11 8.56 -1.24
C ILE A 58 5.24 7.62 -1.66
N ILE A 59 5.68 7.73 -2.92
CA ILE A 59 6.71 6.85 -3.47
C ILE A 59 8.03 7.05 -2.73
N GLU A 60 8.43 8.29 -2.48
CA GLU A 60 9.66 8.63 -1.76
C GLU A 60 9.67 8.06 -0.33
N ASP A 61 8.61 8.30 0.44
CA ASP A 61 8.47 7.75 1.80
C ASP A 61 8.48 6.23 1.79
N LEU A 62 7.79 5.60 0.83
CA LEU A 62 7.77 4.14 0.70
C LEU A 62 9.16 3.58 0.41
N LEU A 63 9.90 4.18 -0.54
CA LEU A 63 11.24 3.73 -0.89
C LEU A 63 12.23 3.91 0.26
N HIS A 64 12.10 4.99 1.03
CA HIS A 64 12.92 5.21 2.22
C HIS A 64 12.68 4.09 3.26
N LYS A 65 11.41 3.81 3.59
CA LYS A 65 11.05 2.75 4.53
C LYS A 65 11.49 1.37 4.05
N VAL A 66 11.29 1.07 2.77
CA VAL A 66 11.79 -0.18 2.17
C VAL A 66 13.29 -0.31 2.33
N LYS A 67 14.05 0.78 2.11
CA LYS A 67 15.50 0.73 2.22
C LYS A 67 15.97 0.58 3.67
N GLU A 68 15.25 1.14 4.63
CA GLU A 68 15.52 0.98 6.05
C GLU A 68 15.20 -0.44 6.53
N GLU A 69 14.03 -0.98 6.18
CA GLU A 69 13.57 -2.31 6.62
C GLU A 69 14.26 -3.45 5.85
N PHE A 70 14.50 -3.26 4.56
CA PHE A 70 15.08 -4.25 3.65
C PHE A 70 16.39 -3.71 3.06
N SER A 71 17.37 -3.41 3.90
CA SER A 71 18.66 -2.81 3.50
C SER A 71 19.41 -3.53 2.37
N LEU A 72 19.21 -4.84 2.24
CA LEU A 72 19.78 -5.69 1.18
C LEU A 72 19.11 -5.52 -0.19
N VAL A 73 17.96 -4.83 -0.26
CA VAL A 73 17.30 -4.51 -1.52
C VAL A 73 18.09 -3.42 -2.24
N THR A 74 18.55 -3.74 -3.45
CA THR A 74 19.34 -2.86 -4.32
C THR A 74 18.52 -2.30 -5.48
N SER A 75 17.36 -2.88 -5.76
CA SER A 75 16.47 -2.47 -6.84
C SER A 75 15.02 -2.81 -6.50
N THR A 76 14.11 -1.93 -6.93
CA THR A 76 12.66 -2.06 -6.74
C THR A 76 11.95 -1.69 -8.03
N TYR A 77 10.86 -2.38 -8.33
CA TYR A 77 10.00 -2.07 -9.47
C TYR A 77 8.68 -1.49 -8.97
N LEU A 78 8.29 -0.33 -9.48
CA LEU A 78 6.98 0.26 -9.16
C LEU A 78 5.94 -0.26 -10.15
N ARG A 79 4.83 -0.78 -9.62
CA ARG A 79 3.66 -1.13 -10.41
C ARG A 79 2.49 -0.27 -9.95
N LEU A 80 1.98 0.57 -10.85
CA LEU A 80 0.72 1.26 -10.65
C LEU A 80 -0.42 0.30 -10.96
N ASP A 81 -1.38 0.19 -10.03
CA ASP A 81 -2.62 -0.52 -10.32
C ASP A 81 -3.50 0.37 -11.18
N ASN A 82 -3.43 0.17 -12.49
CA ASN A 82 -4.36 0.78 -13.41
C ASN A 82 -5.67 0.02 -13.26
N GLY A 83 -6.53 0.47 -12.34
CA GLY A 83 -7.88 -0.05 -12.19
C GLY A 83 -8.53 -0.17 -13.56
N ARG A 84 -8.75 -1.40 -14.02
CA ARG A 84 -9.43 -1.66 -15.28
C ARG A 84 -10.82 -1.02 -15.18
N ARG A 85 -11.13 -0.15 -16.14
CA ARG A 85 -12.50 0.36 -16.38
C ARG A 85 -13.46 -0.80 -16.64
#